data_AF-A0AAD2G8B5-F1
#
_entry.id   AF-A0AAD2G8B5-F1
#
_cell.length_a   1.000
_cell.length_b   1.000
_cell.length_c   1.000
_cell.angle_alpha   90.00
_cell.angle_beta   90.00
_cell.angle_gamma   90.00
#
_symmetry.space_group_name_H-M   'P 1'
#
loop_
_entity.id
_entity.type
_entity.pdbx_description
1 polymer ?
#
loop_
_entity_poly.entity_id
_entity_poly.type
_entity_poly.pdbx_seq_one_letter_code
_entity_poly.pdbx_strand_id
1 'polypeptide(L)'
;MVSNIQWAVFCISVILSLLSKVQGFSPSSSTLRISRLRASTDADVDVNVDFNSNGDAEADLPAKNTNHDALHHRSVQARAGRLWDDDDDEMTTTLERSGDTAARKRVLVLCTGGTLTMSHDPSQGGSLAPVQGALTKYLQNMREFTDDPEMPEIVSFEYTPLIDSSDMGPGDWALIAEDIAENYYHFDGFVVLMGTDTMAYAASALSFMFQNLGKPVVFTGSQIPLREPYNDARKNLIMAVIFASSDTVSEVTIFFHDRLIRACRATKVNTSKLLAFDSPNIEPLAEIGINIEERDHLYLPPPRGAFRVRTELDTRLITLRLVPGFDPTCIIHMINAARETNLKGLILQLYGTGNMPSLKDLVQALSDATAAGVCVVVTTQCHTGSVLLGHYATGQALIKAGAVSAGDMTLEATSAKLCYLLGRGDLTIDEIRDLMGVDLRGELTPKELMPPPPLASSYEKAIFKKNRSRIY
;
A
#
# COMPACT_ATOMS: atom_id res chain seq x y z
N MET A 1 -0.31 24.44 -5.06
CA MET A 1 -1.10 25.67 -4.79
C MET A 1 -1.62 26.39 -6.04
N VAL A 2 -0.82 26.63 -7.09
CA VAL A 2 -1.28 27.36 -8.31
C VAL A 2 -2.47 26.69 -9.01
N SER A 3 -2.54 25.36 -9.03
CA SER A 3 -3.66 24.62 -9.63
C SER A 3 -4.97 24.79 -8.88
N ASN A 4 -4.95 24.85 -7.54
CA ASN A 4 -6.16 24.96 -6.72
C ASN A 4 -6.74 26.39 -6.77
N ILE A 5 -5.89 27.41 -6.90
CA ILE A 5 -6.32 28.80 -7.07
C ILE A 5 -6.85 29.01 -8.50
N GLN A 6 -6.19 28.46 -9.53
CA GLN A 6 -6.72 28.50 -10.90
C GLN A 6 -8.06 27.74 -11.02
N TRP A 7 -8.21 26.61 -10.32
CA TRP A 7 -9.48 25.89 -10.23
C TRP A 7 -10.55 26.69 -9.48
N ALA A 8 -10.21 27.36 -8.38
CA ALA A 8 -11.15 28.21 -7.66
C ALA A 8 -11.60 29.41 -8.52
N VAL A 9 -10.68 30.06 -9.24
CA VAL A 9 -10.98 31.16 -10.17
C VAL A 9 -11.84 30.67 -11.34
N PHE A 10 -11.57 29.48 -11.87
CA PHE A 10 -12.39 28.86 -12.91
C PHE A 10 -13.79 28.51 -12.42
N CYS A 11 -13.94 27.91 -11.24
CA CYS A 11 -15.25 27.63 -10.64
C CYS A 11 -16.05 28.92 -10.38
N ILE A 12 -15.40 29.98 -9.90
CA ILE A 12 -16.04 31.28 -9.66
C ILE A 12 -16.47 31.94 -10.98
N SER A 13 -15.66 31.86 -12.04
CA SER A 13 -16.03 32.42 -13.35
C SER A 13 -17.21 31.68 -13.99
N VAL A 14 -17.27 30.35 -13.83
CA VAL A 14 -18.40 29.51 -14.27
C VAL A 14 -19.67 29.84 -13.49
N ILE A 15 -19.58 30.00 -12.16
CA ILE A 15 -20.71 30.38 -11.31
C ILE A 15 -21.24 31.77 -11.68
N LEU A 16 -20.37 32.76 -11.89
CA LEU A 16 -20.76 34.11 -12.29
C LEU A 16 -21.37 34.16 -13.70
N SER A 17 -20.86 33.34 -14.64
CA SER A 17 -21.42 33.20 -15.99
C SER A 17 -22.81 32.51 -15.98
N LEU A 18 -23.03 31.57 -15.06
CA LEU A 18 -24.33 30.95 -14.85
C LEU A 18 -25.33 31.93 -14.20
N LEU A 19 -24.89 32.73 -13.22
CA LEU A 19 -25.71 33.73 -12.56
C LEU A 19 -26.13 34.88 -13.50
N SER A 20 -25.26 35.31 -14.41
CA SER A 20 -25.61 36.36 -15.39
C SER A 20 -26.70 35.91 -16.38
N LYS A 21 -26.77 34.60 -16.68
CA LYS A 21 -27.78 34.01 -17.57
C LYS A 21 -29.13 33.76 -16.89
N VAL A 22 -29.17 33.64 -15.57
CA VAL A 22 -30.40 33.27 -14.82
C VAL A 22 -31.17 34.50 -14.32
N GLN A 23 -30.54 35.68 -14.19
CA GLN A 23 -31.22 36.87 -13.67
C GLN A 23 -30.84 38.19 -14.35
N GLY A 24 -30.84 38.28 -15.69
CA GLY A 24 -30.79 39.58 -16.40
C GLY A 24 -29.78 40.60 -15.86
N PHE A 25 -28.63 40.12 -15.35
CA PHE A 25 -27.74 40.90 -14.51
C PHE A 25 -26.74 41.61 -15.42
N SER A 26 -26.90 42.92 -15.60
CA SER A 26 -25.95 43.76 -16.34
C SER A 26 -24.90 44.29 -15.36
N PRO A 27 -23.59 44.00 -15.55
CA PRO A 27 -22.56 44.50 -14.65
C PRO A 27 -22.24 45.96 -14.99
N SER A 28 -22.96 46.90 -14.38
CA SER A 28 -22.50 48.28 -14.26
C SER A 28 -21.67 48.42 -12.98
N SER A 29 -20.37 48.64 -13.14
CA SER A 29 -19.42 49.16 -12.14
C SER A 29 -19.67 48.72 -10.70
N SER A 30 -19.37 47.47 -10.37
CA SER A 30 -19.25 47.02 -8.98
C SER A 30 -18.04 46.11 -8.85
N THR A 31 -16.96 46.66 -8.30
CA THR A 31 -15.74 45.92 -7.97
C THR A 31 -16.08 44.91 -6.87
N LEU A 32 -16.06 43.62 -7.19
CA LEU A 32 -16.32 42.56 -6.22
C LEU A 32 -15.01 42.24 -5.48
N ARG A 33 -14.81 42.81 -4.29
CA ARG A 33 -13.65 42.49 -3.43
C ARG A 33 -13.93 41.22 -2.62
N ILE A 34 -13.20 40.14 -2.91
CA ILE A 34 -13.16 38.95 -2.06
C ILE A 34 -11.98 39.12 -1.11
N SER A 35 -12.25 39.41 0.16
CA SER A 35 -11.21 39.76 1.14
C SER A 35 -10.59 38.56 1.86
N ARG A 36 -11.13 37.33 1.74
CA ARG A 36 -10.56 36.12 2.36
C ARG A 36 -10.93 34.84 1.61
N LEU A 37 -9.93 34.06 1.24
CA LEU A 37 -10.06 32.67 0.77
C LEU A 37 -9.29 31.78 1.75
N ARG A 38 -10.00 31.03 2.59
CA ARG A 38 -9.37 30.00 3.45
C ARG A 38 -9.15 28.73 2.62
N ALA A 39 -7.90 28.46 2.27
CA ALA A 39 -7.48 27.11 1.89
C ALA A 39 -7.12 26.31 3.16
N SER A 40 -7.31 25.00 3.17
CA SER A 40 -7.20 24.11 4.34
C SER A 40 -5.76 23.83 4.80
N THR A 41 -4.87 24.82 4.76
CA THR A 41 -3.49 24.74 5.26
C THR A 41 -3.13 26.09 5.88
N ASP A 42 -2.51 26.09 7.07
CA ASP A 42 -2.25 27.24 7.98
C ASP A 42 -1.36 28.39 7.44
N ALA A 43 -1.63 28.88 6.24
CA ALA A 43 -1.04 30.11 5.72
C ALA A 43 -2.13 31.01 5.12
N ASP A 44 -2.40 32.15 5.76
CA ASP A 44 -3.22 33.21 5.17
C ASP A 44 -2.47 33.80 3.96
N VAL A 45 -3.03 33.64 2.76
CA VAL A 45 -2.51 34.24 1.53
C VAL A 45 -3.50 35.28 1.03
N ASP A 46 -3.10 36.56 1.05
CA ASP A 46 -3.86 37.64 0.43
C ASP A 46 -3.67 37.61 -1.09
N VAL A 47 -4.76 37.46 -1.84
CA VAL A 47 -4.78 37.50 -3.31
C VAL A 47 -5.69 38.64 -3.75
N ASN A 48 -5.15 39.63 -4.46
CA ASN A 48 -5.93 40.67 -5.11
C ASN A 48 -6.25 40.25 -6.54
N VAL A 49 -7.53 40.35 -6.93
CA VAL A 49 -7.99 40.09 -8.30
C VAL A 49 -8.73 41.34 -8.77
N ASP A 50 -8.20 41.98 -9.81
CA ASP A 50 -8.84 43.12 -10.48
C ASP A 50 -9.45 42.66 -11.81
N PHE A 51 -10.65 43.15 -12.12
CA PHE A 51 -11.36 42.85 -13.36
C PHE A 51 -11.38 44.08 -14.26
N ASN A 52 -10.87 43.94 -15.48
CA ASN A 52 -10.82 45.02 -16.46
C ASN A 52 -12.15 45.09 -17.22
N SER A 53 -12.46 46.24 -17.86
CA SER A 53 -13.75 46.52 -18.52
C SER A 53 -14.15 45.57 -19.66
N ASN A 54 -13.28 44.61 -20.03
CA ASN A 54 -13.53 43.59 -21.04
C ASN A 54 -13.78 42.18 -20.46
N GLY A 55 -13.77 42.01 -19.12
CA GLY A 55 -14.10 40.73 -18.47
C GLY A 55 -12.93 39.75 -18.28
N ASP A 56 -11.71 40.13 -18.62
CA ASP A 56 -10.50 39.34 -18.34
C ASP A 56 -9.99 39.60 -16.91
N ALA A 57 -9.57 38.53 -16.21
CA ALA A 57 -9.04 38.59 -14.85
C ALA A 57 -7.51 38.45 -14.86
N GLU A 58 -6.80 39.43 -14.30
CA GLU A 58 -5.36 39.36 -14.00
C GLU A 58 -5.17 39.18 -12.49
N ALA A 59 -4.38 38.17 -12.09
CA ALA A 59 -4.01 37.91 -10.71
C ALA A 59 -2.50 38.12 -10.55
N ASP A 60 -2.12 39.11 -9.75
CA ASP A 60 -0.72 39.41 -9.46
C ASP A 60 -0.25 38.53 -8.29
N LEU A 61 0.54 37.50 -8.58
CA LEU A 61 1.06 36.55 -7.59
C LEU A 61 2.48 36.95 -7.17
N PRO A 62 2.79 37.07 -5.88
CA PRO A 62 4.16 37.36 -5.44
C PRO A 62 5.12 36.24 -5.85
N ALA A 63 6.34 36.63 -6.22
CA ALA A 63 7.37 35.76 -6.78
C ALA A 63 7.61 34.49 -5.93
N LYS A 64 7.67 33.35 -6.62
CA LYS A 64 7.87 32.00 -6.06
C LYS A 64 9.07 31.95 -5.12
N ASN A 65 8.83 31.63 -3.86
CA ASN A 65 9.81 30.94 -3.02
C ASN A 65 9.55 29.42 -3.18
N THR A 66 10.28 28.76 -4.07
CA THR A 66 10.10 27.34 -4.45
C THR A 66 10.53 26.34 -3.38
N ASN A 67 10.46 26.68 -2.09
CA ASN A 67 10.99 25.84 -1.02
C ASN A 67 9.95 24.99 -0.27
N HIS A 68 8.64 25.14 -0.50
CA HIS A 68 7.66 24.41 0.33
C HIS A 68 7.55 22.90 0.04
N ASP A 69 7.68 22.46 -1.21
CA ASP A 69 7.68 21.01 -1.54
C ASP A 69 9.02 20.33 -1.22
N ALA A 70 10.10 21.12 -1.09
CA ALA A 70 11.42 20.63 -0.69
C ALA A 70 11.61 20.60 0.84
N LEU A 71 10.71 21.23 1.61
CA LEU A 71 10.82 21.30 3.08
C LEU A 71 10.14 20.12 3.79
N HIS A 72 9.14 19.47 3.19
CA HIS A 72 8.55 18.23 3.73
C HIS A 72 9.38 16.97 3.40
N HIS A 73 10.15 16.98 2.31
CA HIS A 73 11.02 15.87 1.92
C HIS A 73 12.48 15.98 2.44
N ARG A 74 12.79 16.95 3.31
CA ARG A 74 14.15 17.19 3.82
C ARG A 74 14.36 16.83 5.30
N SER A 75 13.64 15.86 5.86
CA SER A 75 13.78 15.53 7.30
C SER A 75 13.88 14.05 7.68
N VAL A 76 14.59 13.23 6.88
CA VAL A 76 15.32 12.05 7.41
C VAL A 76 16.72 11.95 6.82
N GLN A 77 16.90 12.20 5.50
CA GLN A 77 18.23 12.26 4.87
C GLN A 77 19.19 13.30 5.48
N ALA A 78 18.67 14.33 6.18
CA ALA A 78 19.48 15.33 6.88
C ALA A 78 19.67 15.04 8.39
N ARG A 79 19.05 13.97 8.93
CA ARG A 79 19.13 13.58 10.36
C ARG A 79 19.62 12.16 10.60
N ALA A 80 19.72 11.32 9.59
CA ALA A 80 20.32 10.00 9.71
C ALA A 80 21.82 10.08 9.41
N GLY A 81 22.62 10.28 10.46
CA GLY A 81 23.74 9.35 10.64
C GLY A 81 23.18 7.93 10.82
N ARG A 82 24.01 6.93 11.05
CA ARG A 82 23.49 5.62 11.51
C ARG A 82 22.46 5.88 12.62
N LEU A 83 21.30 5.22 12.58
CA LEU A 83 20.26 5.37 13.64
C LEU A 83 20.78 4.97 15.04
N TRP A 84 22.04 4.55 15.13
CA TRP A 84 22.79 4.17 16.31
C TRP A 84 24.24 4.67 16.11
N ASP A 85 24.79 5.38 17.10
CA ASP A 85 26.20 5.80 17.07
C ASP A 85 27.10 4.58 17.34
N ASP A 86 28.23 4.50 16.63
CA ASP A 86 29.29 3.48 16.84
C ASP A 86 30.06 3.69 18.17
N ASP A 87 29.71 4.71 18.98
CA ASP A 87 30.54 5.22 20.09
C ASP A 87 30.50 4.37 21.39
N ASP A 88 29.84 3.21 21.41
CA ASP A 88 29.84 2.29 22.56
C ASP A 88 31.08 1.38 22.65
N ASP A 89 32.25 1.86 22.22
CA ASP A 89 33.54 1.15 22.37
C ASP A 89 34.34 1.58 23.63
N GLU A 90 33.80 2.47 24.48
CA GLU A 90 34.41 2.84 25.77
C GLU A 90 33.49 2.56 26.97
N MET A 91 33.34 1.29 27.35
CA MET A 91 33.21 0.83 28.76
C MET A 91 33.16 -0.71 28.83
N THR A 92 34.20 -1.39 28.33
CA THR A 92 34.47 -2.77 28.74
C THR A 92 34.98 -2.78 30.18
N THR A 93 34.07 -2.76 31.15
CA THR A 93 34.38 -3.31 32.47
C THR A 93 34.43 -4.82 32.34
N THR A 94 35.61 -5.38 32.60
CA THR A 94 35.90 -6.82 32.61
C THR A 94 34.94 -7.55 33.55
N LEU A 95 33.90 -8.15 32.96
CA LEU A 95 33.20 -9.29 33.52
C LEU A 95 33.58 -10.51 32.68
N GLU A 96 34.11 -11.51 33.38
CA GLU A 96 34.66 -12.74 32.82
C GLU A 96 33.65 -13.38 31.85
N ARG A 97 34.05 -13.46 30.57
CA ARG A 97 33.31 -14.16 29.52
C ARG A 97 33.40 -15.66 29.79
N SER A 98 32.44 -16.17 30.57
CA SER A 98 32.20 -17.61 30.71
C SER A 98 31.03 -18.02 29.82
N GLY A 99 31.29 -18.89 28.85
CA GLY A 99 30.26 -19.67 28.17
C GLY A 99 29.85 -19.14 26.80
N ASP A 100 29.82 -20.06 25.85
CA ASP A 100 29.46 -19.96 24.45
C ASP A 100 27.97 -19.58 24.28
N THR A 101 27.62 -18.30 24.45
CA THR A 101 26.29 -17.76 24.12
C THR A 101 26.34 -17.11 22.75
N ALA A 102 25.53 -17.61 21.81
CA ALA A 102 25.29 -16.93 20.55
C ALA A 102 24.88 -15.47 20.83
N ALA A 103 25.42 -14.52 20.06
CA ALA A 103 25.11 -13.10 20.25
C ALA A 103 23.58 -12.89 20.18
N ARG A 104 23.05 -12.10 21.14
CA ARG A 104 21.62 -11.78 21.22
C ARG A 104 21.18 -11.11 19.92
N LYS A 105 20.07 -11.59 19.34
CA LYS A 105 19.48 -11.02 18.12
C LYS A 105 19.08 -9.56 18.36
N ARG A 106 19.18 -8.73 17.32
CA ARG A 106 18.82 -7.31 17.38
C ARG A 106 17.68 -7.01 16.42
N VAL A 107 16.62 -6.36 16.90
CA VAL A 107 15.44 -5.99 16.10
C VAL A 107 15.25 -4.47 16.10
N LEU A 108 15.10 -3.88 14.91
CA LEU A 108 14.75 -2.47 14.75
C LEU A 108 13.22 -2.32 14.63
N VAL A 109 12.63 -1.53 15.51
CA VAL A 109 11.20 -1.20 15.52
C VAL A 109 11.00 0.22 15.00
N LEU A 110 10.51 0.33 13.76
CA LEU A 110 10.16 1.61 13.13
C LEU A 110 8.69 1.93 13.44
N CYS A 111 8.45 3.04 14.13
CA CYS A 111 7.10 3.53 14.43
C CYS A 111 6.75 4.68 13.52
N THR A 112 5.99 4.37 12.47
CA THR A 112 5.51 5.38 11.52
C THR A 112 4.27 6.10 12.05
N GLY A 113 3.51 5.46 12.94
CA GLY A 113 2.30 6.02 13.53
C GLY A 113 1.29 4.92 13.90
N GLY A 114 0.00 5.26 13.78
CA GLY A 114 -1.09 4.33 14.03
C GLY A 114 -1.58 4.24 15.47
N THR A 115 -2.71 3.55 15.65
CA THR A 115 -3.48 3.48 16.91
C THR A 115 -2.68 3.00 18.11
N LEU A 116 -1.65 2.18 17.90
CA LEU A 116 -0.83 1.59 18.96
C LEU A 116 -0.27 2.64 19.94
N THR A 117 0.23 3.76 19.41
CA THR A 117 0.86 4.84 20.19
C THR A 117 -0.07 6.04 20.42
N MET A 118 -1.35 5.95 20.07
CA MET A 118 -2.30 7.06 20.22
C MET A 118 -2.81 7.22 21.67
N SER A 119 -3.21 8.44 22.00
CA SER A 119 -3.97 8.78 23.21
C SER A 119 -5.12 9.72 22.87
N HIS A 120 -6.14 9.80 23.73
CA HIS A 120 -7.15 10.84 23.60
C HIS A 120 -6.53 12.21 23.77
N ASP A 121 -6.79 13.11 22.82
CA ASP A 121 -6.44 14.52 22.88
C ASP A 121 -7.68 15.35 23.31
N PRO A 122 -7.72 15.86 24.57
CA PRO A 122 -8.83 16.67 25.04
C PRO A 122 -9.03 17.96 24.23
N SER A 123 -7.97 18.48 23.58
CA SER A 123 -8.03 19.69 22.77
C SER A 123 -8.75 19.46 21.43
N GLN A 124 -8.81 18.21 20.97
CA GLN A 124 -9.53 17.78 19.77
C GLN A 124 -10.83 17.04 20.10
N GLY A 125 -11.51 17.44 21.18
CA GLY A 125 -12.79 16.84 21.58
C GLY A 125 -12.69 15.38 22.02
N GLY A 126 -11.48 14.93 22.41
CA GLY A 126 -11.24 13.55 22.85
C GLY A 126 -11.04 12.56 21.69
N SER A 127 -10.78 13.01 20.46
CA SER A 127 -10.32 12.13 19.39
C SER A 127 -8.99 11.46 19.79
N LEU A 128 -8.72 10.29 19.21
CA LEU A 128 -7.39 9.69 19.33
C LEU A 128 -6.41 10.52 18.48
N ALA A 129 -5.27 10.88 19.07
CA ALA A 129 -4.16 11.55 18.40
C ALA A 129 -2.85 10.79 18.65
N PRO A 130 -1.91 10.75 17.69
CA PRO A 130 -0.58 10.17 17.90
C PRO A 130 0.18 10.90 19.02
N VAL A 131 0.95 10.15 19.81
CA VAL A 131 1.78 10.70 20.90
C VAL A 131 3.24 10.38 20.66
N GLN A 132 4.06 11.40 20.38
CA GLN A 132 5.51 11.24 20.22
C GLN A 132 6.17 10.76 21.52
N GLY A 133 7.11 9.81 21.42
CA GLY A 133 7.85 9.22 22.53
C GLY A 133 7.09 8.14 23.29
N ALA A 134 5.84 7.84 22.89
CA ALA A 134 5.00 6.89 23.61
C ALA A 134 5.53 5.46 23.48
N LEU A 135 5.98 5.05 22.28
CA LEU A 135 6.51 3.70 22.07
C LEU A 135 7.73 3.46 22.95
N THR A 136 8.69 4.39 22.92
CA THR A 136 9.92 4.30 23.71
C THR A 136 9.61 4.07 25.19
N LYS A 137 8.65 4.84 25.73
CA LYS A 137 8.20 4.67 27.12
C LYS A 137 7.53 3.32 27.36
N TYR A 138 6.71 2.82 26.44
CA TYR A 138 6.07 1.52 26.61
C TYR A 138 7.08 0.37 26.60
N LEU A 139 8.03 0.37 25.66
CA LEU A 139 9.06 -0.66 25.55
C LEU A 139 9.89 -0.78 26.84
N GLN A 140 10.29 0.35 27.43
CA GLN A 140 11.05 0.38 28.70
C GLN A 140 10.27 -0.17 29.91
N ASN A 141 8.94 -0.23 29.85
CA ASN A 141 8.09 -0.67 30.96
C ASN A 141 7.46 -2.05 30.73
N MET A 142 7.73 -2.68 29.58
CA MET A 142 7.25 -4.03 29.27
C MET A 142 8.27 -5.06 29.73
N ARG A 143 7.94 -5.78 30.81
CA ARG A 143 8.79 -6.83 31.39
C ARG A 143 9.18 -7.91 30.39
N GLU A 144 8.31 -8.20 29.44
CA GLU A 144 8.56 -9.14 28.35
C GLU A 144 9.79 -8.72 27.52
N PHE A 145 10.09 -7.42 27.42
CA PHE A 145 11.25 -6.93 26.68
C PHE A 145 12.46 -6.64 27.58
N THR A 146 12.26 -6.34 28.87
CA THR A 146 13.33 -5.95 29.80
C THR A 146 13.90 -7.11 30.62
N ASP A 147 13.06 -8.07 30.99
CA ASP A 147 13.40 -9.08 32.01
C ASP A 147 13.73 -10.45 31.38
N ASP A 148 13.29 -10.69 30.15
CA ASP A 148 13.48 -11.96 29.44
C ASP A 148 14.78 -11.97 28.61
N PRO A 149 15.75 -12.84 28.94
CA PRO A 149 17.01 -12.93 28.21
C PRO A 149 16.88 -13.60 26.83
N GLU A 150 15.79 -14.33 26.55
CA GLU A 150 15.56 -14.99 25.25
C GLU A 150 15.00 -14.02 24.21
N MET A 151 14.40 -12.92 24.63
CA MET A 151 13.89 -11.88 23.72
C MET A 151 15.05 -11.13 23.04
N PRO A 152 14.91 -10.69 21.78
CA PRO A 152 15.94 -9.91 21.11
C PRO A 152 16.18 -8.55 21.79
N GLU A 153 17.35 -7.97 21.56
CA GLU A 153 17.60 -6.55 21.83
C GLU A 153 16.72 -5.71 20.89
N ILE A 154 15.99 -4.76 21.45
CA ILE A 154 15.07 -3.90 20.70
C ILE A 154 15.63 -2.50 20.64
N VAL A 155 15.79 -1.98 19.43
CA VAL A 155 16.03 -0.56 19.17
C VAL A 155 14.79 0.00 18.50
N SER A 156 14.26 1.11 18.99
CA SER A 156 13.05 1.74 18.43
C SER A 156 13.33 3.12 17.87
N PHE A 157 12.71 3.43 16.74
CA PHE A 157 12.74 4.76 16.12
C PHE A 157 11.32 5.24 15.81
N GLU A 158 10.96 6.42 16.32
CA GLU A 158 9.65 7.03 16.09
C GLU A 158 9.77 8.15 15.05
N TYR A 159 8.98 8.05 13.98
CA TYR A 159 8.97 9.06 12.91
C TYR A 159 8.49 10.40 13.45
N THR A 160 8.96 11.50 12.85
CA THR A 160 8.56 12.85 13.23
C THR A 160 8.27 13.68 11.96
N PRO A 161 7.01 14.05 11.71
CA PRO A 161 5.81 13.69 12.47
C PRO A 161 5.45 12.20 12.33
N LEU A 162 4.64 11.69 13.26
CA LEU A 162 3.92 10.43 13.07
C LEU A 162 2.88 10.61 11.94
N ILE A 163 2.66 9.55 11.17
CA ILE A 163 1.86 9.54 9.96
C ILE A 163 0.57 8.74 10.20
N ASP A 164 -0.57 9.32 9.83
CA ASP A 164 -1.83 8.58 9.76
C ASP A 164 -1.79 7.65 8.56
N SER A 165 -2.14 6.36 8.75
CA SER A 165 -2.13 5.40 7.65
C SER A 165 -3.02 5.81 6.47
N SER A 166 -4.11 6.53 6.71
CA SER A 166 -5.00 7.01 5.65
C SER A 166 -4.37 8.06 4.75
N ASP A 167 -3.34 8.77 5.25
CA ASP A 167 -2.57 9.77 4.51
C ASP A 167 -1.27 9.20 3.90
N MET A 168 -0.90 7.95 4.21
CA MET A 168 0.34 7.34 3.70
C MET A 168 0.28 7.06 2.21
N GLY A 169 1.36 7.41 1.52
CA GLY A 169 1.54 7.17 0.09
C GLY A 169 2.92 6.61 -0.27
N PRO A 170 3.23 6.55 -1.57
CA PRO A 170 4.49 6.00 -2.10
C PRO A 170 5.75 6.61 -1.50
N GLY A 171 5.73 7.92 -1.23
CA GLY A 171 6.86 8.63 -0.63
C GLY A 171 7.17 8.12 0.78
N ASP A 172 6.13 7.88 1.58
CA ASP A 172 6.27 7.34 2.94
C ASP A 172 6.75 5.88 2.89
N TRP A 173 6.25 5.09 1.95
CA TRP A 173 6.69 3.70 1.77
C TRP A 173 8.16 3.63 1.35
N ALA A 174 8.60 4.55 0.48
CA ALA A 174 10.00 4.67 0.09
C ALA A 174 10.90 5.00 1.29
N LEU A 175 10.48 5.92 2.17
CA LEU A 175 11.22 6.26 3.39
C LEU A 175 11.41 5.04 4.30
N ILE A 176 10.35 4.26 4.54
CA ILE A 176 10.45 3.04 5.35
C ILE A 176 11.41 2.02 4.72
N ALA A 177 11.33 1.85 3.40
CA ALA A 177 12.20 0.93 2.68
C ALA A 177 13.68 1.36 2.72
N GLU A 178 13.95 2.67 2.61
CA GLU A 178 15.29 3.26 2.71
C GLU A 178 15.85 3.13 4.13
N ASP A 179 15.07 3.42 5.17
CA ASP A 179 15.49 3.25 6.57
C ASP A 179 15.86 1.80 6.89
N ILE A 180 15.07 0.83 6.39
CA ILE A 180 15.40 -0.59 6.51
C ILE A 180 16.69 -0.91 5.76
N ALA A 181 16.91 -0.30 4.59
CA ALA A 181 18.12 -0.54 3.79
C ALA A 181 19.39 -0.05 4.47
N GLU A 182 19.35 1.16 5.02
CA GLU A 182 20.46 1.78 5.74
C GLU A 182 20.85 0.97 6.98
N ASN A 183 19.86 0.32 7.61
CA ASN A 183 20.05 -0.44 8.84
C ASN A 183 20.13 -1.97 8.61
N TYR A 184 20.10 -2.41 7.35
CA TYR A 184 19.91 -3.81 6.99
C TYR A 184 20.95 -4.76 7.60
N TYR A 185 22.21 -4.33 7.71
CA TYR A 185 23.31 -5.14 8.23
C TYR A 185 23.57 -4.98 9.73
N HIS A 186 22.85 -4.08 10.40
CA HIS A 186 23.02 -3.80 11.84
C HIS A 186 22.01 -4.54 12.72
N PHE A 187 20.91 -5.00 12.12
CA PHE A 187 19.81 -5.70 12.79
C PHE A 187 19.54 -7.03 12.12
N ASP A 188 19.02 -8.00 12.87
CA ASP A 188 18.63 -9.32 12.39
C ASP A 188 17.23 -9.32 11.76
N GLY A 189 16.39 -8.35 12.10
CA GLY A 189 15.10 -8.13 11.46
C GLY A 189 14.43 -6.82 11.88
N PHE A 190 13.27 -6.58 11.29
CA PHE A 190 12.60 -5.28 11.34
C PHE A 190 11.13 -5.42 11.69
N VAL A 191 10.63 -4.56 12.57
CA VAL A 191 9.20 -4.39 12.85
C VAL A 191 8.79 -3.00 12.38
N VAL A 192 7.70 -2.92 11.61
CA VAL A 192 7.10 -1.65 11.19
C VAL A 192 5.74 -1.50 11.88
N LEU A 193 5.65 -0.56 12.83
CA LEU A 193 4.40 -0.19 13.48
C LEU A 193 3.70 0.89 12.67
N MET A 194 2.50 0.56 12.19
CA MET A 194 1.73 1.40 11.29
C MET A 194 0.23 1.36 11.64
N GLY A 195 -0.50 2.40 11.25
CA GLY A 195 -1.96 2.39 11.28
C GLY A 195 -2.55 1.31 10.37
N THR A 196 -3.71 0.77 10.73
CA THR A 196 -4.22 -0.46 10.10
C THR A 196 -4.88 -0.22 8.74
N ASP A 197 -5.36 0.99 8.42
CA ASP A 197 -6.22 1.23 7.24
C ASP A 197 -5.53 0.93 5.91
N THR A 198 -4.23 1.27 5.79
CA THR A 198 -3.47 1.07 4.55
C THR A 198 -2.27 0.14 4.73
N MET A 199 -2.16 -0.54 5.88
CA MET A 199 -1.03 -1.43 6.19
C MET A 199 -0.81 -2.50 5.12
N ALA A 200 -1.88 -3.11 4.62
CA ALA A 200 -1.80 -4.13 3.57
C ALA A 200 -1.24 -3.56 2.24
N TYR A 201 -1.53 -2.30 1.91
CA TYR A 201 -0.96 -1.63 0.73
C TYR A 201 0.54 -1.34 0.93
N ALA A 202 0.92 -0.74 2.05
CA ALA A 202 2.31 -0.42 2.35
C ALA A 202 3.19 -1.69 2.42
N ALA A 203 2.74 -2.71 3.15
CA ALA A 203 3.47 -3.96 3.28
C ALA A 203 3.58 -4.71 1.93
N SER A 204 2.54 -4.64 1.09
CA SER A 204 2.60 -5.14 -0.29
C SER A 204 3.63 -4.38 -1.13
N ALA A 205 3.66 -3.05 -1.04
CA ALA A 205 4.64 -2.23 -1.77
C ALA A 205 6.08 -2.57 -1.37
N LEU A 206 6.37 -2.65 -0.08
CA LEU A 206 7.70 -3.01 0.43
C LEU A 206 8.11 -4.42 0.00
N SER A 207 7.16 -5.36 -0.08
CA SER A 207 7.44 -6.71 -0.62
C SER A 207 8.09 -6.63 -2.01
N PHE A 208 7.60 -5.75 -2.89
CA PHE A 208 8.15 -5.58 -4.24
C PHE A 208 9.42 -4.71 -4.27
N MET A 209 9.49 -3.65 -3.44
CA MET A 209 10.65 -2.76 -3.33
C MET A 209 11.91 -3.52 -2.89
N PHE A 210 11.75 -4.50 -2.00
CA PHE A 210 12.84 -5.33 -1.52
C PHE A 210 13.19 -6.43 -2.52
N GLN A 211 14.43 -6.43 -2.98
CA GLN A 211 15.02 -7.47 -3.81
C GLN A 211 16.01 -8.26 -2.95
N ASN A 212 15.93 -9.59 -3.03
CA ASN A 212 16.80 -10.49 -2.26
C ASN A 212 16.73 -10.23 -0.74
N LEU A 213 15.53 -10.00 -0.20
CA LEU A 213 15.32 -9.90 1.24
C LEU A 213 15.67 -11.25 1.90
N GLY A 214 16.56 -11.23 2.87
CA GLY A 214 17.00 -12.40 3.65
C GLY A 214 16.83 -12.24 5.16
N LYS A 215 16.01 -11.27 5.58
CA LYS A 215 15.69 -10.97 6.98
C LYS A 215 14.20 -10.66 7.10
N PRO A 216 13.54 -10.99 8.22
CA PRO A 216 12.12 -10.73 8.38
C PRO A 216 11.83 -9.23 8.48
N VAL A 217 10.77 -8.81 7.80
CA VAL A 217 10.16 -7.48 7.97
C VAL A 217 8.70 -7.68 8.36
N VAL A 218 8.37 -7.41 9.63
CA VAL A 218 7.05 -7.68 10.19
C VAL A 218 6.29 -6.37 10.40
N PHE A 219 5.27 -6.15 9.58
CA PHE A 219 4.30 -5.09 9.80
C PHE A 219 3.34 -5.50 10.91
N THR A 220 3.05 -4.58 11.83
CA THR A 220 1.99 -4.78 12.80
C THR A 220 1.42 -3.44 13.29
N GLY A 221 0.40 -3.52 14.14
CA GLY A 221 -0.27 -2.37 14.72
C GLY A 221 -1.31 -2.85 15.72
N SER A 222 -2.36 -2.05 15.94
CA SER A 222 -3.46 -2.45 16.80
C SER A 222 -4.77 -1.78 16.41
N GLN A 223 -5.88 -2.38 16.82
CA GLN A 223 -7.19 -1.74 16.80
C GLN A 223 -7.44 -0.92 18.07
N ILE A 224 -6.80 -1.31 19.18
CA ILE A 224 -6.94 -0.63 20.47
C ILE A 224 -5.57 -0.09 20.90
N PRO A 225 -5.45 1.18 21.36
CA PRO A 225 -4.18 1.74 21.81
C PRO A 225 -3.53 0.96 22.94
N LEU A 226 -2.20 0.93 22.98
CA LEU A 226 -1.42 0.16 23.96
C LEU A 226 -1.66 0.60 25.42
N ARG A 227 -2.09 1.85 25.62
CA ARG A 227 -2.42 2.42 26.93
C ARG A 227 -3.67 1.82 27.57
N GLU A 228 -4.58 1.27 26.76
CA GLU A 228 -5.85 0.73 27.25
C GLU A 228 -5.61 -0.61 27.95
N PRO A 229 -6.32 -0.91 29.06
CA PRO A 229 -6.09 -2.15 29.82
C PRO A 229 -6.44 -3.41 29.01
N TYR A 230 -7.44 -3.32 28.13
CA TYR A 230 -7.80 -4.36 27.18
C TYR A 230 -7.37 -3.93 25.79
N ASN A 231 -6.26 -4.47 25.29
CA ASN A 231 -5.74 -4.13 23.97
C ASN A 231 -5.14 -5.35 23.25
N ASP A 232 -5.11 -5.28 21.93
CA ASP A 232 -4.39 -6.19 21.05
C ASP A 232 -2.94 -5.77 20.79
N ALA A 233 -2.63 -4.48 20.99
CA ALA A 233 -1.32 -3.88 20.77
C ALA A 233 -0.16 -4.62 21.44
N ARG A 234 -0.30 -4.97 22.72
CA ARG A 234 0.79 -5.58 23.50
C ARG A 234 1.22 -6.91 22.90
N LYS A 235 0.24 -7.79 22.62
CA LYS A 235 0.48 -9.10 22.03
C LYS A 235 1.01 -8.97 20.60
N ASN A 236 0.40 -8.12 19.79
CA ASN A 236 0.84 -7.88 18.42
C ASN A 236 2.31 -7.43 18.37
N LEU A 237 2.72 -6.50 19.23
CA LEU A 237 4.09 -6.00 19.29
C LEU A 237 5.07 -7.09 19.75
N ILE A 238 4.77 -7.82 20.83
CA ILE A 238 5.63 -8.90 21.34
C ILE A 238 5.86 -9.95 20.26
N MET A 239 4.78 -10.44 19.65
CA MET A 239 4.88 -11.48 18.63
C MET A 239 5.55 -11.00 17.36
N ALA A 240 5.33 -9.74 16.94
CA ALA A 240 6.03 -9.18 15.79
C ALA A 240 7.54 -9.12 16.02
N VAL A 241 7.99 -8.76 17.23
CA VAL A 241 9.40 -8.78 17.61
C VAL A 241 9.97 -10.22 17.60
N ILE A 242 9.22 -11.19 18.12
CA ILE A 242 9.61 -12.61 18.07
C ILE A 242 9.79 -13.05 16.62
N PHE A 243 8.81 -12.82 15.75
CA PHE A 243 8.93 -13.16 14.33
C PHE A 243 10.03 -12.38 13.59
N ALA A 244 10.30 -11.13 13.99
CA ALA A 244 11.41 -10.35 13.46
C ALA A 244 12.79 -10.87 13.91
N SER A 245 12.86 -11.77 14.89
CA SER A 245 14.09 -12.47 15.26
C SER A 245 14.26 -13.84 14.60
N SER A 246 13.30 -14.26 13.75
CA SER A 246 13.34 -15.54 13.05
C SER A 246 14.45 -15.60 12.00
N ASP A 247 15.20 -16.71 11.98
CA ASP A 247 16.19 -17.03 10.94
C ASP A 247 15.56 -17.67 9.69
N THR A 248 14.29 -18.08 9.75
CA THR A 248 13.61 -18.81 8.66
C THR A 248 12.76 -17.89 7.78
N VAL A 249 12.23 -16.80 8.33
CA VAL A 249 11.36 -15.87 7.61
C VAL A 249 12.20 -14.84 6.84
N SER A 250 12.18 -14.93 5.51
CA SER A 250 12.90 -14.02 4.59
C SER A 250 11.95 -13.21 3.71
N GLU A 251 10.90 -12.66 4.31
CA GLU A 251 9.83 -11.96 3.57
C GLU A 251 9.18 -10.84 4.39
N VAL A 252 8.42 -9.99 3.69
CA VAL A 252 7.58 -8.99 4.33
C VAL A 252 6.27 -9.66 4.74
N THR A 253 5.91 -9.49 6.00
CA THR A 253 4.75 -10.14 6.62
C THR A 253 3.91 -9.12 7.38
N ILE A 254 2.66 -9.48 7.66
CA ILE A 254 1.83 -8.79 8.64
C ILE A 254 1.57 -9.76 9.78
N PHE A 255 1.84 -9.34 11.02
CA PHE A 255 1.37 -10.07 12.20
C PHE A 255 0.15 -9.35 12.79
N PHE A 256 -0.99 -10.04 12.85
CA PHE A 256 -2.20 -9.51 13.46
C PHE A 256 -3.11 -10.64 13.94
N HIS A 257 -3.66 -10.49 15.16
CA HIS A 257 -4.63 -11.44 15.75
C HIS A 257 -4.19 -12.91 15.61
N ASP A 258 -3.09 -13.26 16.25
CA ASP A 258 -2.58 -14.64 16.33
C ASP A 258 -2.18 -15.25 14.98
N ARG A 259 -2.01 -14.44 13.93
CA ARG A 259 -1.65 -14.90 12.60
C ARG A 259 -0.49 -14.09 12.03
N LEU A 260 0.52 -14.81 11.52
CA LEU A 260 1.52 -14.26 10.62
C LEU A 260 1.06 -14.53 9.19
N ILE A 261 0.86 -13.49 8.38
CA ILE A 261 0.43 -13.62 6.99
C ILE A 261 1.45 -12.96 6.05
N ARG A 262 1.62 -13.52 4.85
CA ARG A 262 2.43 -12.89 3.80
C ARG A 262 1.83 -11.54 3.42
N ALA A 263 2.64 -10.48 3.43
CA ALA A 263 2.14 -9.11 3.28
C ALA A 263 1.42 -8.89 1.94
N CYS A 264 2.03 -9.32 0.82
CA CYS A 264 1.43 -9.24 -0.52
C CYS A 264 0.28 -10.23 -0.76
N ARG A 265 -0.24 -10.87 0.29
CA ARG A 265 -1.45 -11.70 0.28
C ARG A 265 -2.50 -11.21 1.26
N ALA A 266 -2.21 -10.14 2.00
CA ALA A 266 -3.08 -9.62 3.04
C ALA A 266 -4.13 -8.66 2.48
N THR A 267 -5.28 -8.61 3.17
CA THR A 267 -6.29 -7.56 3.02
C THR A 267 -6.93 -7.25 4.36
N LYS A 268 -7.32 -5.98 4.59
CA LYS A 268 -8.07 -5.60 5.80
C LYS A 268 -9.55 -5.91 5.59
N VAL A 269 -10.04 -6.95 6.28
CA VAL A 269 -11.41 -7.46 6.14
C VAL A 269 -12.39 -6.94 7.18
N ASN A 270 -11.90 -6.31 8.25
CA ASN A 270 -12.76 -5.84 9.32
C ASN A 270 -12.33 -4.47 9.89
N THR A 271 -13.33 -3.63 10.16
CA THR A 271 -13.14 -2.28 10.70
C THR A 271 -13.22 -2.21 12.22
N SER A 272 -13.71 -3.25 12.91
CA SER A 272 -13.97 -3.21 14.36
C SER A 272 -13.55 -4.45 15.14
N LYS A 273 -13.40 -5.60 14.48
CA LYS A 273 -12.89 -6.83 15.10
C LYS A 273 -11.37 -6.80 15.21
N LEU A 274 -10.85 -7.45 16.25
CA LEU A 274 -9.41 -7.66 16.42
C LEU A 274 -8.81 -8.50 15.29
N LEU A 275 -9.55 -9.49 14.77
CA LEU A 275 -9.22 -10.16 13.50
C LEU A 275 -9.52 -9.21 12.33
N ALA A 276 -8.62 -8.26 12.11
CA ALA A 276 -8.78 -7.19 11.13
C ALA A 276 -8.25 -7.55 9.75
N PHE A 277 -7.25 -8.42 9.67
CA PHE A 277 -6.59 -8.82 8.43
C PHE A 277 -6.84 -10.29 8.12
N ASP A 278 -6.89 -10.61 6.83
CA ASP A 278 -7.03 -11.97 6.30
C ASP A 278 -6.10 -12.18 5.11
N SER A 279 -5.82 -13.44 4.81
CA SER A 279 -5.07 -13.89 3.64
C SER A 279 -5.96 -14.82 2.81
N PRO A 280 -6.79 -14.28 1.90
CA PRO A 280 -7.91 -15.03 1.33
C PRO A 280 -7.53 -16.24 0.46
N ASN A 281 -6.34 -16.21 -0.17
CA ASN A 281 -5.95 -17.17 -1.21
C ASN A 281 -4.73 -18.04 -0.83
N ILE A 282 -4.18 -17.85 0.38
CA ILE A 282 -3.13 -18.70 0.94
C ILE A 282 -3.30 -18.75 2.46
N GLU A 283 -3.02 -19.91 3.07
CA GLU A 283 -3.05 -20.04 4.53
C GLU A 283 -2.04 -19.10 5.22
N PRO A 284 -2.27 -18.73 6.49
CA PRO A 284 -1.27 -17.99 7.27
C PRO A 284 0.06 -18.73 7.34
N LEU A 285 1.15 -17.97 7.32
CA LEU A 285 2.52 -18.47 7.46
C LEU A 285 2.76 -19.09 8.85
N ALA A 286 2.09 -18.57 9.88
CA ALA A 286 2.06 -19.16 11.21
C ALA A 286 0.77 -18.80 11.94
N GLU A 287 0.35 -19.64 12.88
CA GLU A 287 -0.75 -19.38 13.81
C GLU A 287 -0.29 -19.54 15.27
N ILE A 288 -0.79 -18.66 16.14
CA ILE A 288 -0.44 -18.63 17.56
C ILE A 288 -1.54 -19.31 18.37
N GLY A 289 -1.17 -20.41 19.02
CA GLY A 289 -1.95 -21.05 20.07
C GLY A 289 -1.17 -21.08 21.38
N ILE A 290 -1.24 -22.21 22.09
CA ILE A 290 -0.32 -22.49 23.20
C ILE A 290 1.13 -22.60 22.65
N ASN A 291 1.26 -23.18 21.46
CA ASN A 291 2.49 -23.24 20.70
C ASN A 291 2.36 -22.36 19.45
N ILE A 292 3.50 -21.98 18.88
CA ILE A 292 3.56 -21.36 17.55
C ILE A 292 3.53 -22.49 16.52
N GLU A 293 2.52 -22.48 15.65
CA GLU A 293 2.38 -23.43 14.54
C GLU A 293 2.87 -22.78 13.24
N GLU A 294 4.16 -22.93 12.95
CA GLU A 294 4.76 -22.43 11.70
C GLU A 294 4.48 -23.39 10.52
N ARG A 295 4.21 -22.81 9.35
CA ARG A 295 4.01 -23.53 8.09
C ARG A 295 5.19 -23.27 7.16
N ASP A 296 6.39 -23.74 7.53
CA ASP A 296 7.66 -23.48 6.84
C ASP A 296 7.63 -23.77 5.33
N HIS A 297 6.82 -24.74 4.91
CA HIS A 297 6.64 -25.09 3.49
C HIS A 297 5.98 -23.96 2.66
N LEU A 298 5.39 -22.95 3.31
CA LEU A 298 4.85 -21.76 2.68
C LEU A 298 5.88 -20.62 2.60
N TYR A 299 6.98 -20.66 3.36
CA TYR A 299 7.95 -19.57 3.39
C TYR A 299 8.66 -19.41 2.04
N LEU A 300 8.98 -18.16 1.69
CA LEU A 300 9.81 -17.93 0.51
C LEU A 300 11.21 -18.51 0.73
N PRO A 301 11.82 -19.09 -0.32
CA PRO A 301 13.17 -19.62 -0.21
C PRO A 301 14.16 -18.49 0.08
N PRO A 302 15.29 -18.80 0.76
CA PRO A 302 16.34 -17.82 1.01
C PRO A 302 16.82 -17.14 -0.28
N PRO A 303 17.15 -15.85 -0.24
CA PRO A 303 17.56 -15.11 -1.42
C PRO A 303 18.91 -15.61 -1.95
N ARG A 304 19.12 -15.47 -3.26
CA ARG A 304 20.36 -15.90 -3.95
C ARG A 304 21.34 -14.77 -4.25
N GLY A 305 21.12 -13.57 -3.71
CA GLY A 305 21.92 -12.39 -4.01
C GLY A 305 21.94 -11.39 -2.86
N ALA A 306 22.74 -10.34 -3.02
CA ALA A 306 22.78 -9.23 -2.07
C ALA A 306 21.44 -8.49 -2.06
N PHE A 307 21.02 -8.08 -0.86
CA PHE A 307 19.84 -7.26 -0.63
C PHE A 307 19.96 -5.93 -1.39
N ARG A 308 18.88 -5.53 -2.06
CA ARG A 308 18.75 -4.24 -2.74
C ARG A 308 17.35 -3.68 -2.54
N VAL A 309 17.26 -2.37 -2.52
CA VAL A 309 15.99 -1.66 -2.45
C VAL A 309 15.79 -0.85 -3.73
N ARG A 310 14.55 -0.83 -4.20
CA ARG A 310 14.11 0.00 -5.31
C ARG A 310 12.80 0.68 -4.94
N THR A 311 12.83 1.99 -4.77
CA THR A 311 11.72 2.77 -4.21
C THR A 311 10.88 3.50 -5.25
N GLU A 312 11.30 3.52 -6.52
CA GLU A 312 10.55 4.20 -7.57
C GLU A 312 9.20 3.53 -7.84
N LEU A 313 8.12 4.27 -7.59
CA LEU A 313 6.74 3.87 -7.86
C LEU A 313 6.07 4.88 -8.79
N ASP A 314 5.22 4.41 -9.70
CA ASP A 314 4.35 5.27 -10.51
C ASP A 314 2.89 5.00 -10.19
N THR A 315 2.25 5.98 -9.55
CA THR A 315 0.86 5.91 -9.08
C THR A 315 -0.16 6.46 -10.05
N ARG A 316 0.20 6.70 -11.32
CA ARG A 316 -0.76 7.07 -12.37
C ARG A 316 -1.61 5.87 -12.78
N LEU A 317 -2.41 5.36 -11.84
CA LEU A 317 -3.31 4.25 -12.03
C LEU A 317 -4.64 4.49 -11.32
N ILE A 318 -5.69 3.82 -11.80
CA ILE A 318 -7.02 3.84 -11.18
C ILE A 318 -7.59 2.43 -11.08
N THR A 319 -8.49 2.23 -10.11
CA THR A 319 -9.27 0.99 -9.98
C THR A 319 -10.74 1.26 -10.27
N LEU A 320 -11.34 0.47 -11.18
CA LEU A 320 -12.77 0.51 -11.48
C LEU A 320 -13.44 -0.79 -11.03
N ARG A 321 -14.38 -0.66 -10.10
CA ARG A 321 -15.26 -1.76 -9.68
C ARG A 321 -16.60 -1.66 -10.40
N LEU A 322 -16.93 -2.68 -11.19
CA LEU A 322 -18.21 -2.71 -11.90
C LEU A 322 -19.34 -3.14 -10.97
N VAL A 323 -20.53 -2.57 -11.15
CA VAL A 323 -21.77 -3.02 -10.49
C VAL A 323 -22.83 -3.35 -11.53
N PRO A 324 -23.67 -4.39 -11.35
CA PRO A 324 -24.69 -4.73 -12.33
C PRO A 324 -25.62 -3.56 -12.64
N GLY A 325 -25.89 -3.32 -13.93
CA GLY A 325 -26.73 -2.20 -14.38
C GLY A 325 -26.03 -0.85 -14.48
N PHE A 326 -24.69 -0.80 -14.40
CA PHE A 326 -23.93 0.43 -14.68
C PHE A 326 -24.22 0.99 -16.08
N ASP A 327 -24.17 2.32 -16.22
CA ASP A 327 -24.20 2.98 -17.52
C ASP A 327 -22.83 2.81 -18.22
N PRO A 328 -22.74 2.09 -19.35
CA PRO A 328 -21.49 1.90 -20.06
C PRO A 328 -20.86 3.22 -20.52
N THR A 329 -21.68 4.23 -20.80
CA THR A 329 -21.24 5.55 -21.24
C THR A 329 -20.34 6.21 -20.20
N CYS A 330 -20.68 6.10 -18.92
CA CYS A 330 -19.86 6.65 -17.83
C CYS A 330 -18.48 5.97 -17.77
N ILE A 331 -18.44 4.64 -17.83
CA ILE A 331 -17.19 3.88 -17.76
C ILE A 331 -16.31 4.13 -18.98
N ILE A 332 -16.91 4.18 -20.18
CA ILE A 332 -16.19 4.49 -21.42
C ILE A 332 -15.60 5.90 -21.36
N HIS A 333 -16.34 6.90 -20.88
CA HIS A 333 -15.79 8.25 -20.71
C HIS A 333 -14.63 8.29 -19.71
N MET A 334 -14.70 7.55 -18.61
CA MET A 334 -13.58 7.46 -17.66
C MET A 334 -12.35 6.82 -18.30
N ILE A 335 -12.51 5.74 -19.06
CA ILE A 335 -11.41 5.07 -19.80
C ILE A 335 -10.81 6.00 -20.86
N ASN A 336 -11.66 6.74 -21.59
CA ASN A 336 -11.19 7.68 -22.60
C ASN A 336 -10.45 8.87 -21.97
N ALA A 337 -11.01 9.46 -20.91
CA ALA A 337 -10.35 10.55 -20.17
C ALA A 337 -9.01 10.11 -19.58
N ALA A 338 -8.91 8.86 -19.11
CA ALA A 338 -7.66 8.28 -18.66
C ALA A 338 -6.54 8.31 -19.71
N ARG A 339 -6.88 8.19 -21.00
CA ARG A 339 -5.89 8.29 -22.09
C ARG A 339 -5.36 9.71 -22.23
N GLU A 340 -6.17 10.72 -21.91
CA GLU A 340 -5.80 12.14 -21.97
C GLU A 340 -4.96 12.57 -20.76
N THR A 341 -5.12 11.93 -19.61
CA THR A 341 -4.46 12.28 -18.35
C THR A 341 -3.12 11.57 -18.11
N ASN A 342 -2.57 10.91 -19.14
CA ASN A 342 -1.33 10.12 -19.03
C ASN A 342 -1.42 8.99 -17.98
N LEU A 343 -2.62 8.40 -17.82
CA LEU A 343 -2.79 7.19 -17.03
C LEU A 343 -1.91 6.08 -17.58
N LYS A 344 -1.27 5.32 -16.69
CA LYS A 344 -0.39 4.19 -17.04
C LYS A 344 -0.98 2.84 -16.66
N GLY A 345 -1.85 2.79 -15.65
CA GLY A 345 -2.46 1.54 -15.18
C GLY A 345 -3.97 1.64 -14.97
N LEU A 346 -4.72 0.61 -15.36
CA LEU A 346 -6.15 0.49 -15.10
C LEU A 346 -6.45 -0.88 -14.49
N ILE A 347 -6.88 -0.91 -13.24
CA ILE A 347 -7.31 -2.13 -12.55
C ILE A 347 -8.82 -2.27 -12.67
N LEU A 348 -9.30 -3.37 -13.24
CA LEU A 348 -10.72 -3.69 -13.38
C LEU A 348 -11.12 -4.77 -12.38
N GLN A 349 -11.93 -4.43 -11.37
CA GLN A 349 -12.52 -5.41 -10.46
C GLN A 349 -13.81 -5.97 -11.07
N LEU A 350 -13.71 -7.18 -11.64
CA LEU A 350 -14.78 -7.84 -12.39
C LEU A 350 -15.48 -8.94 -11.57
N TYR A 351 -16.57 -9.48 -12.10
CA TYR A 351 -17.40 -10.47 -11.40
C TYR A 351 -16.81 -11.87 -11.46
N GLY A 352 -16.91 -12.62 -10.36
CA GLY A 352 -16.53 -14.04 -10.31
C GLY A 352 -15.09 -14.26 -10.80
N THR A 353 -14.90 -15.10 -11.80
CA THR A 353 -13.57 -15.42 -12.35
C THR A 353 -13.04 -14.40 -13.36
N GLY A 354 -13.53 -13.15 -13.35
CA GLY A 354 -13.11 -12.09 -14.27
C GLY A 354 -14.10 -11.77 -15.39
N ASN A 355 -15.40 -11.89 -15.13
CA ASN A 355 -16.47 -11.67 -16.11
C ASN A 355 -17.01 -10.24 -16.08
N MET A 356 -17.34 -9.72 -17.27
CA MET A 356 -18.09 -8.49 -17.45
C MET A 356 -19.13 -8.64 -18.57
N PRO A 357 -20.15 -7.77 -18.65
CA PRO A 357 -21.10 -7.77 -19.75
C PRO A 357 -20.39 -7.67 -21.12
N SER A 358 -20.88 -8.42 -22.12
CA SER A 358 -20.32 -8.43 -23.48
C SER A 358 -20.71 -7.19 -24.28
N LEU A 359 -20.24 -6.02 -23.83
CA LEU A 359 -20.50 -4.72 -24.46
C LEU A 359 -19.34 -4.40 -25.41
N LYS A 360 -19.64 -4.39 -26.72
CA LYS A 360 -18.61 -4.17 -27.75
C LYS A 360 -17.86 -2.86 -27.58
N ASP A 361 -18.59 -1.77 -27.29
CA ASP A 361 -18.01 -0.44 -27.15
C ASP A 361 -17.09 -0.34 -25.93
N LEU A 362 -17.42 -1.03 -24.83
CA LEU A 362 -16.55 -1.10 -23.65
C LEU A 362 -15.28 -1.89 -23.94
N VAL A 363 -15.39 -3.04 -24.61
CA VAL A 363 -14.23 -3.84 -25.04
C VAL A 363 -13.34 -3.02 -25.98
N GLN A 364 -13.94 -2.26 -26.91
CA GLN A 364 -13.20 -1.38 -27.81
C GLN A 364 -12.48 -0.27 -27.04
N ALA A 365 -13.15 0.41 -26.10
CA ALA A 365 -12.52 1.43 -25.27
C ALA A 365 -11.32 0.89 -24.48
N LEU A 366 -11.43 -0.33 -23.95
CA LEU A 366 -10.30 -1.01 -23.29
C LEU A 366 -9.16 -1.33 -24.27
N SER A 367 -9.49 -1.81 -25.47
CA SER A 367 -8.51 -2.06 -26.53
C SER A 367 -7.80 -0.78 -26.97
N ASP A 368 -8.51 0.35 -27.03
CA ASP A 368 -7.94 1.64 -27.38
C ASP A 368 -7.04 2.18 -26.26
N ALA A 369 -7.39 1.92 -25.00
CA ALA A 369 -6.56 2.25 -23.84
C ALA A 369 -5.26 1.45 -23.80
N THR A 370 -5.32 0.13 -24.05
CA THR A 370 -4.11 -0.70 -24.13
C THR A 370 -3.23 -0.31 -25.30
N ALA A 371 -3.81 -0.01 -26.47
CA ALA A 371 -3.07 0.51 -27.61
C ALA A 371 -2.41 1.88 -27.34
N ALA A 372 -2.98 2.68 -26.43
CA ALA A 372 -2.41 3.94 -25.97
C ALA A 372 -1.34 3.77 -24.86
N GLY A 373 -0.99 2.54 -24.50
CA GLY A 373 0.04 2.25 -23.49
C GLY A 373 -0.47 2.20 -22.05
N VAL A 374 -1.78 2.06 -21.82
CA VAL A 374 -2.33 1.79 -20.49
C VAL A 374 -2.26 0.29 -20.20
N CYS A 375 -1.63 -0.10 -19.09
CA CYS A 375 -1.65 -1.49 -18.62
C CYS A 375 -3.00 -1.80 -17.97
N VAL A 376 -3.85 -2.57 -18.65
CA VAL A 376 -5.17 -2.98 -18.13
C VAL A 376 -5.04 -4.32 -17.42
N VAL A 377 -5.28 -4.33 -16.11
CA VAL A 377 -5.18 -5.51 -15.24
C VAL A 377 -6.56 -5.88 -14.71
N VAL A 378 -6.92 -7.16 -14.80
CA VAL A 378 -8.23 -7.69 -14.37
C VAL A 378 -8.07 -8.42 -13.04
N THR A 379 -8.81 -7.95 -12.03
CA THR A 379 -8.97 -8.57 -10.71
C THR A 379 -10.41 -9.04 -10.52
N THR A 380 -10.67 -9.79 -9.45
CA THR A 380 -12.01 -10.19 -9.04
C THR A 380 -12.54 -9.32 -7.90
N GLN A 381 -13.86 -9.18 -7.84
CA GLN A 381 -14.57 -8.62 -6.68
C GLN A 381 -14.77 -9.63 -5.54
N CYS A 382 -14.60 -10.91 -5.82
CA CYS A 382 -14.72 -11.97 -4.82
C CYS A 382 -13.58 -11.88 -3.81
N HIS A 383 -13.88 -12.14 -2.53
CA HIS A 383 -12.87 -12.16 -1.47
C HIS A 383 -11.81 -13.23 -1.72
N THR A 384 -12.25 -14.43 -2.16
CA THR A 384 -11.38 -15.55 -2.49
C THR A 384 -11.56 -15.97 -3.95
N GLY A 385 -10.53 -16.59 -4.53
CA GLY A 385 -10.51 -17.11 -5.88
C GLY A 385 -9.55 -16.40 -6.83
N SER A 386 -9.54 -16.86 -8.08
CA SER A 386 -8.60 -16.41 -9.12
C SER A 386 -9.34 -15.95 -10.38
N VAL A 387 -8.77 -14.96 -11.06
CA VAL A 387 -9.19 -14.53 -12.39
C VAL A 387 -8.70 -15.51 -13.45
N LEU A 388 -9.65 -16.13 -14.14
CA LEU A 388 -9.43 -17.15 -15.16
C LEU A 388 -9.84 -16.62 -16.54
N LEU A 389 -9.06 -15.65 -17.06
CA LEU A 389 -9.28 -15.12 -18.39
C LEU A 389 -9.15 -16.23 -19.45
N GLY A 390 -10.10 -16.24 -20.40
CA GLY A 390 -10.12 -17.18 -21.52
C GLY A 390 -11.00 -18.42 -21.34
N HIS A 391 -11.49 -18.70 -20.12
CA HIS A 391 -12.46 -19.80 -19.88
C HIS A 391 -13.88 -19.49 -20.38
N TYR A 392 -14.24 -18.21 -20.49
CA TYR A 392 -15.52 -17.74 -21.02
C TYR A 392 -15.29 -16.81 -22.24
N ALA A 393 -16.28 -16.69 -23.12
CA ALA A 393 -16.21 -15.84 -24.32
C ALA A 393 -15.90 -14.36 -23.99
N THR A 394 -16.40 -13.87 -22.86
CA THR A 394 -16.11 -12.55 -22.28
C THR A 394 -14.63 -12.37 -21.95
N GLY A 395 -14.00 -13.39 -21.36
CA GLY A 395 -12.58 -13.37 -21.03
C GLY A 395 -11.68 -13.37 -22.27
N GLN A 396 -12.09 -14.05 -23.35
CA GLN A 396 -11.36 -14.00 -24.63
C GLN A 396 -11.38 -12.61 -25.27
N ALA A 397 -12.50 -11.88 -25.14
CA ALA A 397 -12.59 -10.50 -25.62
C ALA A 397 -11.63 -9.57 -24.85
N LEU A 398 -11.49 -9.74 -23.54
CA LEU A 398 -10.56 -8.98 -22.71
C LEU A 398 -9.09 -9.26 -23.05
N ILE A 399 -8.74 -10.54 -23.26
CA ILE A 399 -7.38 -10.91 -23.71
C ILE A 399 -7.07 -10.26 -25.06
N LYS A 400 -8.01 -10.32 -26.02
CA LYS A 400 -7.84 -9.67 -27.33
C LYS A 400 -7.73 -8.15 -27.24
N ALA A 401 -8.38 -7.53 -26.25
CA ALA A 401 -8.24 -6.12 -25.94
C ALA A 401 -6.93 -5.78 -25.20
N GLY A 402 -6.04 -6.74 -24.96
CA GLY A 402 -4.73 -6.51 -24.32
C GLY A 402 -4.75 -6.46 -22.79
N ALA A 403 -5.84 -6.92 -22.15
CA ALA A 403 -5.92 -7.00 -20.69
C ALA A 403 -5.19 -8.24 -20.15
N VAL A 404 -4.64 -8.12 -18.94
CA VAL A 404 -3.96 -9.22 -18.24
C VAL A 404 -4.67 -9.62 -16.97
N SER A 405 -4.59 -10.89 -16.60
CA SER A 405 -5.13 -11.42 -15.34
C SER A 405 -4.19 -11.10 -14.18
N ALA A 406 -4.76 -10.63 -13.06
CA ALA A 406 -4.08 -10.55 -11.76
C ALA A 406 -4.02 -11.91 -11.03
N GLY A 407 -4.56 -12.99 -11.62
CA GLY A 407 -4.68 -14.28 -10.94
C GLY A 407 -5.52 -14.15 -9.66
N ASP A 408 -4.96 -14.61 -8.55
CA ASP A 408 -5.53 -14.57 -7.21
C ASP A 408 -4.86 -13.52 -6.29
N MET A 409 -4.20 -12.51 -6.88
CA MET A 409 -3.70 -11.37 -6.11
C MET A 409 -4.84 -10.60 -5.43
N THR A 410 -4.55 -10.06 -4.24
CA THR A 410 -5.41 -9.05 -3.61
C THR A 410 -5.35 -7.73 -4.38
N LEU A 411 -6.26 -6.80 -4.10
CA LEU A 411 -6.23 -5.47 -4.73
C LEU A 411 -4.98 -4.69 -4.29
N GLU A 412 -4.61 -4.83 -3.03
CA GLU A 412 -3.43 -4.26 -2.40
C GLU A 412 -2.16 -4.71 -3.12
N ALA A 413 -2.00 -6.02 -3.32
CA ALA A 413 -0.87 -6.57 -4.04
C ALA A 413 -0.87 -6.19 -5.52
N THR A 414 -2.05 -6.22 -6.18
CA THR A 414 -2.17 -5.85 -7.61
C THR A 414 -1.77 -4.40 -7.84
N SER A 415 -2.27 -3.48 -7.01
CA SER A 415 -1.95 -2.06 -7.09
C SER A 415 -0.48 -1.78 -6.78
N ALA A 416 0.06 -2.35 -5.70
CA ALA A 416 1.46 -2.24 -5.34
C ALA A 416 2.41 -2.77 -6.43
N LYS A 417 2.10 -3.95 -6.98
CA LYS A 417 2.89 -4.57 -8.06
C LYS A 417 2.88 -3.73 -9.33
N LEU A 418 1.71 -3.22 -9.72
CA LEU A 418 1.57 -2.38 -10.91
C LEU A 418 2.31 -1.04 -10.73
N CYS A 419 2.17 -0.39 -9.58
CA CYS A 419 2.94 0.81 -9.22
C CYS A 419 4.45 0.56 -9.33
N TYR A 420 4.92 -0.55 -8.78
CA TYR A 420 6.33 -0.94 -8.80
C TYR A 420 6.83 -1.15 -10.22
N LEU A 421 6.14 -1.97 -11.02
CA LEU A 421 6.53 -2.27 -12.38
C LEU A 421 6.51 -1.05 -13.31
N LEU A 422 5.55 -0.14 -13.12
CA LEU A 422 5.50 1.13 -13.85
C LEU A 422 6.62 2.08 -13.41
N GLY A 423 6.91 2.13 -12.11
CA GLY A 423 7.96 2.98 -11.51
C GLY A 423 9.39 2.56 -11.89
N ARG A 424 9.57 1.30 -12.31
CA ARG A 424 10.86 0.80 -12.79
C ARG A 424 11.45 1.64 -13.92
N GLY A 425 10.67 2.07 -14.91
CA GLY A 425 11.19 2.87 -16.02
C GLY A 425 12.18 2.16 -16.97
N ASP A 426 12.63 0.94 -16.65
CA ASP A 426 13.43 0.06 -17.50
C ASP A 426 12.60 -1.03 -18.20
N LEU A 427 11.26 -0.94 -18.13
CA LEU A 427 10.33 -1.89 -18.72
C LEU A 427 9.38 -1.23 -19.71
N THR A 428 9.09 -1.94 -20.79
CA THR A 428 7.99 -1.63 -21.71
C THR A 428 6.63 -2.03 -21.10
N ILE A 429 5.54 -1.46 -21.60
CA ILE A 429 4.18 -1.83 -21.14
C ILE A 429 3.87 -3.31 -21.37
N ASP A 430 4.42 -3.91 -22.44
CA ASP A 430 4.25 -5.33 -22.71
C ASP A 430 4.99 -6.21 -21.70
N GLU A 431 6.23 -5.86 -21.33
CA GLU A 431 6.97 -6.55 -20.27
C GLU A 431 6.29 -6.40 -18.90
N ILE A 432 5.74 -5.22 -18.61
CA ILE A 432 4.94 -4.98 -17.39
C ILE A 432 3.71 -5.89 -17.39
N ARG A 433 3.00 -5.98 -18.52
CA ARG A 433 1.84 -6.86 -18.68
C ARG A 433 2.23 -8.32 -18.41
N ASP A 434 3.33 -8.79 -18.97
CA ASP A 434 3.80 -10.15 -18.76
C ASP A 434 4.18 -10.40 -17.29
N LEU A 435 4.90 -9.47 -16.67
CA LEU A 435 5.32 -9.56 -15.26
C LEU A 435 4.15 -9.49 -14.28
N MET A 436 3.02 -8.86 -14.63
CA MET A 436 1.81 -8.91 -13.80
C MET A 436 1.32 -10.35 -13.58
N GLY A 437 1.50 -11.23 -14.56
CA GLY A 437 1.12 -12.64 -14.48
C GLY A 437 2.18 -13.59 -13.90
N VAL A 438 3.33 -13.07 -13.47
CA VAL A 438 4.45 -13.85 -12.92
C VAL A 438 4.57 -13.61 -11.42
N ASP A 439 4.67 -14.67 -10.63
CA ASP A 439 4.91 -14.55 -9.19
C ASP A 439 6.29 -13.96 -8.89
N LEU A 440 6.33 -12.80 -8.22
CA LEU A 440 7.58 -12.10 -7.90
C LEU A 440 7.97 -12.24 -6.42
N ARG A 441 6.98 -12.29 -5.53
CA ARG A 441 7.12 -12.18 -4.07
C ARG A 441 6.12 -13.08 -3.33
N GLY A 442 5.60 -14.12 -3.99
CA GLY A 442 4.56 -14.98 -3.44
C GLY A 442 3.17 -14.35 -3.47
N GLU A 443 2.95 -13.28 -4.24
CA GLU A 443 1.68 -12.52 -4.27
C GLU A 443 0.56 -13.22 -5.06
N LEU A 444 0.93 -14.13 -5.96
CA LEU A 444 -0.01 -14.90 -6.78
C LEU A 444 0.38 -16.37 -6.80
N THR A 445 -0.61 -17.24 -6.98
CA THR A 445 -0.39 -18.68 -7.07
C THR A 445 0.00 -19.01 -8.51
N PRO A 446 1.20 -19.58 -8.75
CA PRO A 446 1.61 -20.01 -10.09
C PRO A 446 0.55 -20.91 -10.74
N LYS A 447 0.37 -20.79 -12.06
CA LYS A 447 -0.68 -21.52 -12.79
C LYS A 447 -0.57 -23.02 -12.63
N GLU A 448 0.63 -23.56 -12.50
CA GLU A 448 0.88 -24.99 -12.31
C GLU A 448 0.38 -25.49 -10.94
N LEU A 449 0.26 -24.60 -9.96
CA LEU A 449 -0.17 -24.90 -8.60
C LEU A 449 -1.66 -24.58 -8.35
N MET A 450 -2.32 -23.90 -9.28
CA MET A 450 -3.75 -23.58 -9.14
C MET A 450 -4.63 -24.84 -9.21
N PRO A 451 -5.69 -24.92 -8.39
CA PRO A 451 -6.67 -26.00 -8.53
C PRO A 451 -7.35 -25.94 -9.91
N PRO A 452 -7.69 -27.08 -10.51
CA PRO A 452 -8.37 -27.10 -11.79
C PRO A 452 -9.71 -26.34 -11.71
N PRO A 453 -10.15 -25.68 -12.80
CA PRO A 453 -11.39 -24.92 -12.80
C PRO A 453 -12.57 -25.77 -12.33
N PRO A 454 -13.56 -25.19 -11.63
CA PRO A 454 -14.73 -25.92 -11.10
C PRO A 454 -15.57 -26.67 -12.15
N LEU A 455 -15.31 -26.44 -13.44
CA LEU A 455 -16.04 -27.00 -14.57
C LEU A 455 -15.29 -28.06 -15.37
N ALA A 456 -14.05 -28.42 -15.01
CA ALA A 456 -13.45 -29.67 -15.49
C ALA A 456 -14.13 -30.83 -14.75
N SER A 457 -15.40 -31.07 -15.08
CA SER A 457 -16.24 -31.98 -14.33
C SER A 457 -15.52 -33.33 -14.23
N SER A 458 -15.60 -33.95 -13.06
CA SER A 458 -15.27 -35.36 -12.88
C SER A 458 -15.94 -36.24 -13.94
N TYR A 459 -17.04 -35.78 -14.55
CA TYR A 459 -17.69 -36.33 -15.74
C TYR A 459 -16.86 -36.24 -17.03
N GLU A 460 -16.23 -35.10 -17.36
CA GLU A 460 -15.36 -34.95 -18.54
C GLU A 460 -14.10 -35.82 -18.42
N LYS A 461 -13.50 -35.89 -17.24
CA LYS A 461 -12.38 -36.82 -16.96
C LYS A 461 -12.82 -38.27 -17.10
N ALA A 462 -14.03 -38.64 -16.69
CA ALA A 462 -14.58 -39.97 -16.84
C ALA A 462 -14.93 -40.33 -18.30
N ILE A 463 -15.45 -39.39 -19.09
CA ILE A 463 -15.75 -39.58 -20.53
C ILE A 463 -14.45 -39.69 -21.34
N PHE A 464 -13.44 -38.87 -21.04
CA PHE A 464 -12.11 -38.98 -21.66
C PHE A 464 -11.43 -40.32 -21.37
N LYS A 465 -11.55 -40.83 -20.12
CA LYS A 465 -11.04 -42.16 -19.75
C LYS A 465 -11.77 -43.30 -20.47
N LYS A 466 -13.09 -43.17 -20.68
CA LYS A 466 -13.95 -44.17 -21.33
C LYS A 466 -13.78 -44.23 -22.86
N ASN A 467 -13.37 -43.13 -23.48
CA ASN A 467 -13.09 -43.08 -24.93
C ASN A 467 -11.66 -43.54 -25.29
N ARG A 468 -10.70 -43.51 -24.35
CA ARG A 468 -9.36 -44.09 -24.56
C ARG A 468 -9.36 -45.63 -24.55
N SER A 469 -10.30 -46.24 -23.82
CA SER A 469 -10.49 -47.70 -23.79
C SER A 469 -11.30 -48.27 -24.97
N ARG A 470 -11.59 -47.46 -25.99
CA ARG A 470 -12.28 -47.88 -27.23
C ARG A 470 -11.44 -47.70 -28.50
N ILE A 471 -10.18 -47.27 -28.38
CA ILE A 471 -9.23 -47.09 -29.50
C ILE A 471 -7.96 -47.93 -29.28
N TYR A 472 -8.10 -49.11 -28.65
CA TYR A 472 -7.10 -50.18 -28.69
C TYR A 472 -7.79 -51.52 -28.83
#